data_AF-A0A0D9AHQ3-F1
#
_entry.id   AF-A0A0D9AHQ3-F1
#
_cell.length_a   1.000
_cell.length_b   1.000
_cell.length_c   1.000
_cell.angle_alpha   90.00
_cell.angle_beta   90.00
_cell.angle_gamma   90.00
#
_symmetry.space_group_name_H-M   'P 1'
#
loop_
_entity.id
_entity.type
_entity.pdbx_description
1 polymer ?
#
loop_
_entity_poly.entity_id
_entity_poly.type
_entity_poly.pdbx_seq_one_letter_code
_entity_poly.pdbx_strand_id
1 'polypeptide(L)'
;MLNLISAEHFLQLQGQVCEFAADTGETLLLRVDSVNLKPNARMPSASAETRVPFSVGLTAMQPTRFMDGSCTVELPQLGRVSQLMVLREAALDRDPTQHYFQILFN
;
A
#
# COMPACT_ATOMS: atom_id res chain seq x y z
N MET A 1 -14.29 2.10 6.30
CA MET A 1 -13.74 0.85 5.74
C MET A 1 -12.22 0.80 5.83
N LEU A 2 -11.50 1.87 5.48
CA LEU A 2 -10.04 1.92 5.66
C LEU A 2 -9.58 1.54 7.08
N ASN A 3 -10.37 1.87 8.11
CA ASN A 3 -10.14 1.51 9.51
C ASN A 3 -10.17 0.00 9.79
N LEU A 4 -10.80 -0.81 8.93
CA LEU A 4 -10.87 -2.27 9.07
C LEU A 4 -9.64 -2.97 8.49
N ILE A 5 -8.79 -2.23 7.78
CA ILE A 5 -7.61 -2.79 7.13
C ILE A 5 -6.51 -3.00 8.17
N SER A 6 -6.17 -4.25 8.39
CA SER A 6 -4.95 -4.72 9.07
C SER A 6 -3.86 -5.12 8.07
N ALA A 7 -2.64 -5.32 8.58
CA ALA A 7 -1.50 -5.81 7.80
C ALA A 7 -1.73 -7.19 7.17
N GLU A 8 -2.53 -8.06 7.81
CA GLU A 8 -2.83 -9.42 7.34
C GLU A 8 -3.45 -9.43 5.94
N HIS A 9 -4.26 -8.41 5.63
CA HIS A 9 -4.88 -8.27 4.31
C HIS A 9 -3.85 -8.15 3.19
N PHE A 10 -2.69 -7.54 3.46
CA PHE A 10 -1.60 -7.38 2.50
C PHE A 10 -0.53 -8.47 2.63
N LEU A 11 -0.34 -9.05 3.82
CA LEU A 11 0.63 -10.15 4.00
C LEU A 11 0.30 -11.35 3.11
N GLN A 12 -0.98 -11.67 2.94
CA GLN A 12 -1.41 -12.74 2.03
C GLN A 12 -1.12 -12.44 0.54
N LEU A 13 -0.94 -11.16 0.21
CA LEU A 13 -0.67 -10.68 -1.15
C LEU A 13 0.82 -10.49 -1.41
N GLN A 14 1.70 -10.71 -0.42
CA GLN A 14 3.13 -10.50 -0.60
C GLN A 14 3.68 -11.40 -1.72
N GLY A 15 4.41 -10.77 -2.66
CA GLY A 15 4.91 -11.37 -3.89
C GLY A 15 3.92 -11.35 -5.06
N GLN A 16 2.64 -11.06 -4.83
CA GLN A 16 1.60 -11.02 -5.87
C GLN A 16 1.53 -9.64 -6.53
N VAL A 17 1.10 -9.62 -7.79
CA VAL A 17 0.78 -8.40 -8.54
C VAL A 17 -0.70 -8.11 -8.40
N CYS A 18 -1.02 -6.91 -7.94
CA CYS A 18 -2.39 -6.44 -7.75
C CYS A 18 -2.66 -5.26 -8.68
N GLU A 19 -3.92 -5.14 -9.09
CA GLU A 19 -4.40 -4.01 -9.89
C GLU A 19 -4.89 -2.88 -8.97
N PHE A 20 -4.27 -1.71 -9.09
CA PHE A 20 -4.67 -0.49 -8.40
C PHE A 20 -5.25 0.50 -9.40
N ALA A 21 -6.54 0.82 -9.27
CA ALA A 21 -7.17 1.87 -10.07
C ALA A 21 -6.95 3.23 -9.41
N ALA A 22 -6.16 4.10 -10.04
CA ALA A 22 -5.96 5.47 -9.60
C ALA A 22 -7.21 6.33 -9.90
N ASP A 23 -7.43 7.34 -9.07
CA ASP A 23 -8.50 8.33 -9.28
C ASP A 23 -8.35 9.16 -10.57
N THR A 24 -7.14 9.23 -11.11
CA THR A 24 -6.83 9.80 -12.44
C THR A 24 -7.36 8.96 -13.60
N GLY A 25 -7.82 7.73 -13.34
CA GLY A 25 -8.28 6.76 -14.34
C GLY A 25 -7.17 5.83 -14.87
N GLU A 26 -5.91 6.01 -14.42
CA GLU A 26 -4.83 5.07 -14.73
C GLU A 26 -4.98 3.77 -13.91
N THR A 27 -4.70 2.63 -14.55
CA THR A 27 -4.58 1.33 -13.88
C THR A 27 -3.11 0.98 -13.68
N LEU A 28 -2.72 0.77 -12.42
CA LEU A 28 -1.37 0.40 -12.02
C LEU A 28 -1.30 -1.08 -11.67
N LEU A 29 -0.36 -1.80 -12.28
CA LEU A 29 0.00 -3.16 -11.86
C LEU A 29 1.14 -3.08 -10.85
N LEU A 30 0.84 -3.25 -9.57
CA LEU A 30 1.80 -3.11 -8.48
C LEU A 30 2.01 -4.46 -7.78
N ARG A 31 3.26 -4.90 -7.67
CA ARG A 31 3.62 -6.05 -6.83
C ARG A 31 3.74 -5.64 -5.38
N VAL A 32 3.17 -6.43 -4.47
CA VAL A 32 3.38 -6.26 -3.03
C VAL A 32 4.72 -6.84 -2.62
N ASP A 33 5.72 -6.01 -2.36
CA ASP A 33 7.06 -6.49 -2.01
C ASP A 33 7.20 -6.75 -0.51
N SER A 34 6.63 -5.90 0.33
CA SER A 34 6.78 -5.98 1.78
C SER A 34 5.57 -5.46 2.54
N VAL A 35 5.38 -5.99 3.74
CA VAL A 35 4.43 -5.47 4.73
C VAL A 35 5.15 -5.34 6.06
N ASN A 36 5.37 -4.10 6.50
CA ASN A 36 6.19 -3.81 7.67
C ASN A 36 5.32 -3.24 8.79
N LEU A 37 5.18 -3.98 9.89
CA LEU A 37 4.54 -3.48 11.11
C LEU A 37 5.41 -2.41 11.77
N LYS A 38 4.78 -1.35 12.26
CA LYS A 38 5.40 -0.21 12.95
C LYS A 38 4.76 0.01 14.32
N PRO A 39 4.84 -0.96 15.25
CA PRO A 39 4.18 -0.87 16.56
C PRO A 39 4.64 0.35 17.36
N ASN A 40 5.89 0.76 17.21
CA ASN A 40 6.47 1.93 17.89
C ASN A 40 5.99 3.28 17.32
N ALA A 41 5.33 3.29 16.15
CA ALA A 41 4.74 4.50 15.57
C ALA A 41 3.31 4.76 16.09
N ARG A 42 2.80 3.91 17.00
CA ARG A 42 1.48 4.07 17.59
C ARG A 42 1.45 5.32 18.47
N MET A 43 0.45 6.16 18.25
CA MET A 43 0.21 7.34 19.09
C MET A 43 -0.11 6.92 20.53
N PRO A 44 0.44 7.60 21.56
CA PRO A 44 0.17 7.26 22.96
C PRO A 44 -1.32 7.33 23.35
N SER A 45 -2.10 8.13 22.62
CA SER A 45 -3.55 8.30 22.82
C SER A 45 -4.40 7.27 22.07
N ALA A 46 -3.80 6.37 21.28
CA ALA A 46 -4.55 5.38 20.51
C ALA A 46 -5.10 4.29 21.44
N SER A 47 -6.37 3.93 21.23
CA SER A 47 -6.99 2.82 21.97
C SER A 47 -6.32 1.49 21.64
N ALA A 48 -6.43 0.51 22.54
CA ALA A 48 -5.95 -0.85 22.29
C ALA A 48 -6.63 -1.51 21.06
N GLU A 49 -7.83 -1.06 20.72
CA GLU A 49 -8.63 -1.50 19.56
C GLU A 49 -8.18 -0.86 18.25
N THR A 50 -7.34 0.17 18.30
CA THR A 50 -6.75 0.77 17.09
C THR A 50 -5.79 -0.23 16.47
N ARG A 51 -5.83 -0.39 15.13
CA ARG A 51 -4.89 -1.27 14.42
C ARG A 51 -3.43 -0.95 14.77
N VAL A 52 -2.54 -1.92 14.60
CA VAL A 52 -1.10 -1.66 14.65
C VAL A 52 -0.73 -0.88 13.39
N PRO A 53 0.00 0.25 13.47
CA PRO A 53 0.46 0.95 12.28
C PRO A 53 1.32 0.04 11.41
N PHE A 54 1.21 0.15 10.09
CA PHE A 54 2.02 -0.63 9.16
C PHE A 54 2.17 0.08 7.82
N SER A 55 3.16 -0.35 7.04
CA SER A 55 3.37 0.11 5.67
C SER A 55 3.41 -1.06 4.71
N VAL A 56 2.90 -0.83 3.50
CA VAL A 56 2.99 -1.78 2.39
C VAL A 56 3.95 -1.19 1.36
N GLY A 57 5.04 -1.90 1.05
CA GLY A 57 5.96 -1.52 -0.01
C GLY A 57 5.57 -2.20 -1.32
N LEU A 58 5.61 -1.43 -2.41
CA LEU A 58 5.11 -1.83 -3.72
C LEU A 58 6.12 -1.49 -4.82
N THR A 59 6.15 -2.30 -5.88
CA THR A 59 6.91 -2.03 -7.12
C THR A 59 5.97 -2.07 -8.31
N ALA A 60 6.02 -1.07 -9.19
CA ALA A 60 5.26 -1.14 -10.44
C ALA A 60 5.88 -2.13 -11.41
N MET A 61 5.02 -2.95 -12.01
CA MET A 61 5.38 -3.96 -13.00
C MET A 61 5.36 -3.42 -14.44
N GLN A 62 5.03 -2.14 -14.59
CA GLN A 62 5.00 -1.43 -15.87
C GLN A 62 5.50 0.02 -15.68
N PRO A 63 6.09 0.64 -16.72
CA PRO A 63 6.41 2.06 -16.69
C PRO A 63 5.16 2.88 -16.40
N THR A 64 5.26 3.84 -15.47
CA THR A 64 4.13 4.69 -15.08
C THR A 64 4.60 6.10 -14.77
N ARG A 65 3.74 7.09 -15.06
CA ARG A 65 3.94 8.49 -14.66
C ARG A 65 3.29 8.80 -13.32
N PHE A 66 2.62 7.83 -12.71
CA PHE A 66 1.99 7.98 -11.41
C PHE A 66 3.04 8.32 -10.34
N MET A 67 2.78 9.39 -9.60
CA MET A 67 3.60 9.86 -8.49
C MET A 67 2.91 9.47 -7.18
N ASP A 68 1.82 10.15 -6.85
CA ASP A 68 1.04 9.91 -5.65
C ASP A 68 -0.43 10.16 -5.95
N GLY A 69 -1.29 9.49 -5.18
CA GLY A 69 -2.73 9.63 -5.37
C GLY A 69 -3.55 8.59 -4.62
N SER A 70 -4.86 8.80 -4.68
CA SER A 70 -5.83 7.87 -4.12
C SER A 70 -6.09 6.74 -5.12
N CYS A 71 -5.90 5.50 -4.67
CA CYS A 71 -6.16 4.30 -5.45
C CYS A 71 -7.30 3.45 -4.85
N THR A 72 -7.83 2.59 -5.70
CA THR A 72 -8.76 1.52 -5.34
C THR A 72 -8.16 0.16 -5.68
N VAL A 73 -8.28 -0.82 -4.79
CA VAL A 73 -7.79 -2.19 -4.97
C VAL A 73 -8.83 -3.19 -4.47
N GLU A 74 -8.90 -4.38 -5.09
CA GLU A 74 -9.66 -5.50 -4.56
C GLU A 74 -8.80 -6.31 -3.58
N LEU A 75 -9.25 -6.45 -2.33
CA LEU A 75 -8.60 -7.30 -1.34
C LEU A 75 -9.44 -8.57 -1.11
N PRO A 76 -8.84 -9.77 -1.07
CA PRO A 76 -9.59 -11.04 -1.01
C PRO A 76 -10.65 -11.14 0.11
N GLN A 77 -10.38 -10.54 1.27
CA GLN A 77 -11.23 -10.66 2.46
C GLN A 77 -12.12 -9.43 2.72
N LEU A 78 -11.85 -8.30 2.04
CA LEU A 78 -12.54 -7.03 2.25
C LEU A 78 -13.28 -6.54 0.99
N GLY A 79 -13.05 -7.18 -0.16
CA GLY A 79 -13.52 -6.71 -1.46
C GLY A 79 -12.88 -5.39 -1.86
N ARG A 80 -13.65 -4.55 -2.55
CA ARG A 80 -13.20 -3.27 -3.11
C ARG A 80 -12.87 -2.27 -2.03
N VAL A 81 -11.61 -1.91 -1.88
CA VAL A 81 -11.13 -0.87 -0.97
C VAL A 81 -10.70 0.36 -1.77
N SER A 82 -11.40 1.47 -1.56
CA SER A 82 -11.08 2.77 -2.16
C SER A 82 -10.36 3.69 -1.17
N GLN A 83 -9.84 4.82 -1.69
CA GLN A 83 -9.18 5.88 -0.90
C GLN A 83 -7.86 5.45 -0.26
N LEU A 84 -7.16 4.49 -0.87
CA LEU A 84 -5.82 4.11 -0.45
C LEU A 84 -4.82 5.13 -0.98
N MET A 85 -4.18 5.87 -0.09
CA MET A 85 -3.12 6.80 -0.49
C MET A 85 -1.86 6.01 -0.85
N VAL A 86 -1.54 5.97 -2.15
CA VAL A 86 -0.33 5.37 -2.69
C VAL A 86 0.67 6.49 -2.95
N LEU A 87 1.87 6.37 -2.39
CA LEU A 87 2.89 7.42 -2.42
C LEU A 87 4.14 6.92 -3.14
N ARG A 88 4.72 7.72 -4.04
CA ARG A 88 6.02 7.40 -4.64
C ARG A 88 7.10 7.34 -3.58
N GLU A 89 7.99 6.36 -3.72
CA GLU A 89 9.24 6.30 -2.98
C GLU A 89 10.44 6.49 -3.91
N ALA A 90 11.49 7.11 -3.37
CA ALA A 90 12.80 7.09 -4.02
C ALA A 90 13.32 5.64 -4.09
N ALA A 91 14.03 5.31 -5.18
CA ALA A 91 14.65 4.00 -5.31
C ALA A 91 15.66 3.73 -4.19
N LEU A 92 16.42 4.76 -3.78
CA LEU A 92 17.53 4.63 -2.83
C LEU A 92 18.48 3.52 -3.31
N ASP A 93 18.99 2.67 -2.41
CA ASP A 93 19.88 1.53 -2.73
C ASP A 93 19.19 0.39 -3.52
N ARG A 94 18.02 0.63 -4.13
CA ARG A 94 17.29 -0.29 -5.02
C ARG A 94 17.53 0.07 -6.49
N ASP A 95 17.01 -0.74 -7.41
CA ASP A 95 17.14 -0.54 -8.85
C ASP A 95 16.49 0.79 -9.31
N PRO A 96 17.26 1.76 -9.81
CA PRO A 96 16.74 3.08 -10.19
C PRO A 96 15.88 3.05 -11.45
N THR A 97 15.85 1.95 -12.19
CA THR A 97 14.99 1.79 -13.37
C THR A 97 13.55 1.42 -13.00
N GLN A 98 13.33 0.95 -11.77
CA GLN A 98 12.03 0.56 -11.24
C GLN A 98 11.31 1.73 -10.57
N HIS A 99 10.00 1.57 -10.40
CA HIS A 99 9.13 2.58 -9.81
C HIS A 99 8.55 2.03 -8.51
N TYR A 100 8.94 2.60 -7.37
CA TYR A 100 8.57 2.13 -6.04
C TYR A 100 7.50 3.00 -5.41
N PHE A 101 6.62 2.37 -4.64
CA PHE A 101 5.53 3.04 -3.94
C PHE A 101 5.36 2.47 -2.54
N GLN A 102 4.64 3.21 -1.70
CA GLN A 102 4.19 2.74 -0.41
C GLN A 102 2.77 3.15 -0.09
N ILE A 103 2.13 2.38 0.78
CA ILE A 103 0.87 2.74 1.46
C ILE A 103 1.14 2.76 2.95
N LEU A 104 0.67 3.81 3.64
CA LEU A 104 0.84 3.98 5.08
C LEU A 104 -0.51 3.85 5.80
N PHE A 105 -0.53 3.03 6.83
CA PHE A 105 -1.69 2.83 7.70
C PHE A 105 -1.29 3.15 9.14
N ASN A 106 -1.99 4.11 9.77
CA ASN A 106 -1.78 4.52 11.16
C ASN A 106 -2.80 3.93 12.12
#